data_AF-A0AA87Y2Q6-F1
#
_entry.id   AF-A0AA87Y2Q6-F1
#
_cell.length_a   1.000
_cell.length_b   1.000
_cell.length_c   1.000
_cell.angle_alpha   90.00
_cell.angle_beta   90.00
_cell.angle_gamma   90.00
#
_symmetry.space_group_name_H-M   'P 1'
#
loop_
_entity.id
_entity.type
_entity.pdbx_description
1 polymer ?
#
loop_
_entity_poly.entity_id
_entity_poly.type
_entity_poly.pdbx_seq_one_letter_code
_entity_poly.pdbx_strand_id
1 'polypeptide(L)' 'MSPFTVTVRTESGTLTYPAIGTSSAAVHIDALERFGACGVTVRPQRAKA' A
#
# COMPACT_ATOMS: atom_id res chain seq x y z
N MET A 1 -11.11 -9.77 -3.57
CA MET A 1 -10.22 -8.59 -3.64
C MET A 1 -10.76 -7.55 -2.67
N SER A 2 -9.89 -6.94 -1.86
CA SER A 2 -10.24 -5.99 -0.81
C SER A 2 -9.52 -4.67 -1.05
N PRO A 3 -10.14 -3.53 -0.70
CA PRO A 3 -9.50 -2.24 -0.79
C PRO A 3 -8.53 -2.02 0.37
N PHE A 4 -7.37 -1.44 0.05
CA PHE A 4 -6.32 -1.08 0.99
C PHE A 4 -5.89 0.36 0.73
N THR A 5 -5.46 1.04 1.78
CA THR A 5 -4.74 2.31 1.69
C THR A 5 -3.26 2.00 1.87
N VAL A 6 -2.46 2.38 0.89
CA VAL A 6 -1.01 2.20 0.89
C VAL A 6 -0.36 3.56 1.10
N THR A 7 0.52 3.63 2.08
CA THR A 7 1.38 4.79 2.32
C THR A 7 2.82 4.35 2.10
N VAL A 8 3.48 4.96 1.12
CA VAL A 8 4.89 4.73 0.78
C VAL A 8 5.68 5.94 1.25
N ARG A 9 6.76 5.69 2.00
CA ARG A 9 7.73 6.70 2.40
C ARG A 9 9.03 6.45 1.66
N THR A 10 9.43 7.41 0.84
CA THR A 10 10.69 7.44 0.11
C THR A 10 11.54 8.61 0.63
N GLU A 11 12.80 8.71 0.20
CA GLU A 11 13.65 9.86 0.53
C GLU A 11 13.10 11.18 -0.02
N SER A 12 12.33 11.12 -1.12
CA SER A 12 11.69 12.29 -1.72
C SER A 12 10.41 12.72 -1.03
N GLY A 13 9.80 11.87 -0.18
CA GLY A 13 8.59 12.21 0.56
C GLY A 13 7.65 11.03 0.82
N THR A 14 6.43 11.35 1.24
CA THR A 14 5.39 10.36 1.53
C THR A 14 4.28 10.43 0.49
N LEU A 15 3.96 9.29 -0.11
CA LEU A 15 2.85 9.13 -1.04
C LEU A 15 1.79 8.22 -0.40
N THR A 16 0.51 8.61 -0.46
CA THR A 16 -0.60 7.74 -0.03
C THR A 16 -1.57 7.55 -1.18
N TYR A 17 -1.91 6.29 -1.48
CA TYR A 17 -2.83 5.93 -2.55
C TYR A 17 -3.69 4.71 -2.19
N PRO A 18 -4.91 4.59 -2.75
CA PRO A 18 -5.72 3.38 -2.62
C PRO A 18 -5.22 2.28 -3.56
N ALA A 19 -5.23 1.04 -3.11
CA ALA A 19 -4.89 -0.14 -3.90
C ALA A 19 -5.91 -1.26 -3.66
N ILE A 20 -6.13 -2.10 -4.67
CA ILE A 20 -7.00 -3.28 -4.56
C ILE A 20 -6.11 -4.53 -4.63
N GLY A 21 -6.23 -5.40 -3.62
CA GLY A 21 -5.42 -6.63 -3.58
C GLY A 21 -6.17 -7.81 -2.97
N THR A 22 -5.57 -8.99 -3.08
CA THR A 22 -6.09 -10.22 -2.44
C THR A 22 -5.76 -10.28 -0.96
N SER A 23 -4.62 -9.70 -0.55
CA SER A 23 -4.13 -9.62 0.82
C SER A 23 -3.23 -8.40 0.99
N SER A 24 -3.05 -7.93 2.22
CA SER A 24 -2.12 -6.83 2.54
C SER A 24 -0.68 -7.16 2.14
N ALA A 25 -0.27 -8.43 2.21
CA ALA A 25 1.04 -8.88 1.77
C ALA A 25 1.25 -8.71 0.26
N ALA A 26 0.24 -9.07 -0.55
CA ALA A 26 0.30 -8.90 -2.00
C ALA A 26 0.41 -7.42 -2.39
N VAL A 27 -0.35 -6.54 -1.73
CA VAL A 27 -0.29 -5.09 -1.95
C VAL A 27 1.05 -4.51 -1.48
N HIS A 28 1.63 -5.06 -0.42
CA HIS A 28 2.94 -4.64 0.06
C HIS A 28 4.05 -4.98 -0.95
N ILE A 29 4.03 -6.20 -1.51
CA ILE A 29 5.00 -6.64 -2.52
C ILE A 29 4.88 -5.77 -3.77
N ASP A 30 3.67 -5.53 -4.29
CA ASP A 30 3.45 -4.63 -5.44
C ASP A 30 4.04 -3.23 -5.20
N ALA A 31 3.85 -2.67 -4.01
CA ALA A 31 4.43 -1.36 -3.67
C ALA A 31 5.96 -1.39 -3.61
N LEU A 32 6.57 -2.46 -3.10
CA LEU A 32 8.03 -2.61 -3.11
C LEU A 32 8.58 -2.79 -4.53
N GLU A 33 7.90 -3.54 -5.40
CA GLU A 33 8.31 -3.70 -6.80
C GLU A 33 8.23 -2.38 -7.58
N ARG A 34 7.25 -1.52 -7.27
CA ARG A 34 7.05 -0.24 -7.97
C ARG A 34 7.94 0.88 -7.47
N PHE A 35 8.17 0.97 -6.16
CA PHE A 35 8.90 2.08 -5.54
C PHE A 35 10.32 1.70 -5.09
N GLY A 36 10.67 0.41 -5.10
CA GLY A 36 11.95 -0.09 -4.61
C GLY A 36 12.04 -0.14 -3.09
N ALA A 37 13.25 0.01 -2.56
CA ALA A 37 13.52 -0.01 -1.12
C ALA A 37 12.92 1.24 -0.45
N CYS A 38 11.70 1.13 0.06
CA CYS A 38 10.93 2.22 0.65
C CYS A 38 10.14 1.73 1.88
N GLY A 39 9.76 2.65 2.76
CA GLY A 39 8.89 2.34 3.89
C GLY A 39 7.44 2.20 3.45
N VAL A 40 6.93 0.97 3.32
CA VAL A 40 5.54 0.71 2.90
C VAL A 40 4.66 0.38 4.10
N THR A 41 3.56 1.11 4.26
CA THR A 41 2.50 0.85 5.23
C THR A 41 1.21 0.51 4.48
N VAL A 42 0.64 -0.67 4.71
CA VAL A 42 -0.62 -1.09 4.09
C VAL A 42 -1.68 -1.22 5.17
N ARG A 43 -2.82 -0.54 5.00
CA ARG A 43 -3.96 -0.61 5.91
C ARG A 43 -5.20 -1.07 5.14
N PRO A 44 -5.98 -2.03 5.64
CA PRO A 44 -7.25 -2.37 5.02
C PRO A 44 -8.17 -1.16 5.10
N GLN A 45 -8.72 -0.77 3.95
CA GLN A 45 -9.75 0.25 3.89
C GLN A 45 -11.05 -0.46 4.26
N ARG A 46 -11.39 -0.47 5.56
CA ARG A 46 -12.66 -1.05 6.01
C ARG A 46 -13.78 -0.42 5.18
N ALA A 47 -14.52 -1.25 4.44
CA ALA A 47 -15.84 -0.84 3.99
C ALA A 47 -16.59 -0.45 5.27
N LYS A 48 -17.01 0.81 5.36
CA LYS A 48 -17.90 1.24 6.44
C LYS A 48 -19.14 0.33 6.31
N ALA A 49 -19.32 -0.57 7.27
CA ALA A 49 -20.53 -1.38 7.39
C ALA A 49 -21.69 -0.47 7.78
#